data_AF-A0A5E4HZV5-F1
#
_entry.id   AF-A0A5E4HZV5-F1
#
_cell.length_a   1.000
_cell.length_b   1.000
_cell.length_c   1.000
_cell.angle_alpha   90.00
_cell.angle_beta   90.00
_cell.angle_gamma   90.00
#
_symmetry.space_group_name_H-M   'P 1'
#
loop_
_entity.id
_entity.type
_entity.pdbx_description
1 polymer ?
#
loop_
_entity_poly.entity_id
_entity_poly.type
_entity_poly.pdbx_seq_one_letter_code
_entity_poly.pdbx_strand_id
1 'polypeptide(L)'
;MDLQSAFDSTSRILFGSEIGKLSDFEPYLKEMMMPYQIQKSALSGKPVVVSHPFYPKNAKFVSQEEVSKLKFAPLNINEIKDIDSLLAAAQERQIFCGNKVFGTNFQISDVDNCVDCSNVHFSHNVFHVKNGAYLSVVRESENVFGLAPHPKIKFSMRCGEGIDANRCFEEYSCASISDMYYAINCIGCQNCIFAFNLRSKRNVIGNLELPQEKFLPLKKKLLAEMAEGLRKNKRLFSLADIAFVGRRKEDVPEEKLAYDSPVPPKVEEGFRSTCRIVLGKEHQNIKKYGAGMLKRALPIKKVKGAFGNPSYKVGLPIMRDIPADRLVSLEESKKCAEMKISLKEGESPSLSELLSRVGKIAYFAVEFMDGQNINCADTPDIFTGSGIYKCWDSTNSKNSAYTSAAIESEHIFGGYLRMLHSAFCINCFDSTKLRNSFEVDSTYSSANAYFCHNCENVQDAIFCFNAKSLICAVLNQQVPKAEFERIRKILLDYVNAQMEQKGECSTNIFNLKKG
;
A
#
# COMPACT_ATOMS: atom_id res chain seq x y z
N MET A 1 8.00 -20.73 -18.95
CA MET A 1 8.99 -19.83 -18.32
C MET A 1 8.70 -19.85 -16.84
N ASP A 2 9.60 -20.43 -16.06
CA ASP A 2 9.56 -20.37 -14.60
C ASP A 2 10.09 -19.02 -14.07
N LEU A 3 10.13 -18.87 -12.75
CA LEU A 3 10.50 -17.63 -12.09
C LEU A 3 11.98 -17.25 -12.25
N GLN A 4 12.88 -18.23 -12.33
CA GLN A 4 14.30 -18.00 -12.57
C GLN A 4 14.54 -17.57 -14.03
N SER A 5 13.95 -18.30 -14.98
CA SER A 5 13.96 -17.95 -16.41
C SER A 5 13.43 -16.54 -16.67
N ALA A 6 12.40 -16.12 -15.91
CA ALA A 6 11.84 -14.77 -15.91
C ALA A 6 12.82 -13.72 -15.38
N PHE A 7 13.52 -14.01 -14.28
CA PHE A 7 14.56 -13.16 -13.70
C PHE A 7 15.77 -13.01 -14.65
N ASP A 8 16.24 -14.09 -15.24
CA ASP A 8 17.37 -14.08 -16.19
C ASP A 8 17.02 -13.33 -17.47
N SER A 9 15.80 -13.52 -17.99
CA SER A 9 15.33 -12.75 -19.15
C SER A 9 15.22 -11.26 -18.85
N THR A 10 14.76 -10.89 -17.64
CA THR A 10 14.70 -9.49 -17.20
C THR A 10 16.10 -8.90 -17.05
N SER A 11 17.04 -9.67 -16.48
CA SER A 11 18.44 -9.28 -16.32
C SER A 11 19.12 -9.00 -17.67
N ARG A 12 18.95 -9.89 -18.65
CA ARG A 12 19.49 -9.69 -20.02
C ARG A 12 18.90 -8.47 -20.71
N ILE A 13 17.65 -8.11 -20.43
CA ILE A 13 16.99 -6.91 -20.98
C ILE A 13 17.52 -5.62 -20.33
N LEU A 14 17.66 -5.58 -19.00
CA LEU A 14 18.09 -4.40 -18.26
C LEU A 14 19.62 -4.17 -18.32
N PHE A 15 20.40 -5.25 -18.32
CA PHE A 15 21.86 -5.20 -18.11
C PHE A 15 22.68 -5.85 -19.23
N GLY A 16 22.04 -6.30 -20.31
CA GLY A 16 22.68 -7.03 -21.41
C GLY A 16 23.26 -8.40 -21.02
N SER A 17 23.07 -8.85 -19.78
CA SER A 17 23.70 -10.05 -19.22
C SER A 17 22.96 -10.55 -17.97
N GLU A 18 23.19 -11.81 -17.59
CA GLU A 18 22.66 -12.41 -16.36
C GLU A 18 23.47 -12.00 -15.12
N ILE A 19 22.81 -11.95 -13.96
CA ILE A 19 23.40 -11.47 -12.69
C ILE A 19 23.48 -12.54 -11.58
N GLY A 20 22.88 -13.72 -11.77
CA GLY A 20 22.92 -14.84 -10.82
C GLY A 20 21.55 -15.47 -10.58
N LYS A 21 21.43 -16.31 -9.56
CA LYS A 21 20.15 -16.93 -9.20
C LYS A 21 19.29 -15.93 -8.43
N LEU A 22 17.98 -15.91 -8.68
CA LEU A 22 17.00 -15.07 -7.97
C LEU A 22 17.12 -15.21 -6.45
N SER A 23 17.32 -16.44 -5.96
CA SER A 23 17.52 -16.77 -4.54
C SER A 23 18.66 -15.99 -3.88
N ASP A 24 19.72 -15.68 -4.63
CA ASP A 24 20.89 -14.98 -4.09
C ASP A 24 20.55 -13.53 -3.70
N PHE A 25 19.50 -12.96 -4.31
CA PHE A 25 19.06 -11.58 -4.12
C PHE A 25 17.91 -11.45 -3.12
N GLU A 26 17.39 -12.54 -2.54
CA GLU A 26 16.19 -12.51 -1.68
C GLU A 26 16.20 -11.43 -0.57
N PRO A 27 17.30 -11.21 0.20
CA PRO A 27 17.32 -10.17 1.23
C PRO A 27 17.13 -8.77 0.65
N TYR A 28 17.86 -8.44 -0.42
CA TYR A 28 17.70 -7.18 -1.15
C TYR A 28 16.29 -7.07 -1.75
N LEU A 29 15.77 -8.16 -2.33
CA LEU A 29 14.43 -8.25 -2.92
C LEU A 29 13.29 -8.24 -1.89
N LYS A 30 13.57 -8.28 -0.59
CA LYS A 30 12.60 -8.05 0.50
C LYS A 30 12.64 -6.66 1.15
N GLU A 31 13.65 -5.83 0.88
CA GLU A 31 13.72 -4.43 1.41
C GLU A 31 12.48 -3.56 1.09
N MET A 32 11.77 -3.86 -0.01
CA MET A 32 10.57 -3.17 -0.49
C MET A 32 9.24 -3.78 -0.03
N MET A 33 9.25 -4.89 0.73
CA MET A 33 8.00 -5.49 1.23
C MET A 33 7.29 -4.56 2.24
N MET A 34 5.96 -4.54 2.18
CA MET A 34 5.15 -4.05 3.30
C MET A 34 5.20 -5.04 4.48
N PRO A 35 5.02 -4.59 5.74
CA PRO A 35 5.00 -5.49 6.90
C PRO A 35 3.85 -6.50 6.86
N TYR A 36 4.16 -7.76 7.09
CA TYR A 36 3.22 -8.90 7.15
C TYR A 36 3.51 -9.76 8.41
N GLN A 37 2.75 -10.83 8.64
CA GLN A 37 3.10 -11.84 9.66
C GLN A 37 3.09 -13.27 9.10
N ILE A 38 3.82 -14.17 9.78
CA ILE A 38 3.68 -15.62 9.64
C ILE A 38 3.30 -16.19 11.01
N GLN A 39 2.24 -16.97 11.05
CA GLN A 39 1.67 -17.62 12.23
C GLN A 39 1.65 -19.15 12.06
N LYS A 40 1.18 -19.88 13.07
CA LYS A 40 0.97 -21.33 12.98
C LYS A 40 -0.52 -21.66 12.99
N SER A 41 -0.92 -22.61 12.15
CA SER A 41 -2.27 -23.17 12.15
C SER A 41 -2.57 -23.84 13.49
N ALA A 42 -3.71 -23.49 14.09
CA ALA A 42 -4.25 -24.10 15.29
C ALA A 42 -4.78 -25.53 15.08
N LEU A 43 -4.85 -26.01 13.83
CA LEU A 43 -5.25 -27.39 13.50
C LEU A 43 -4.08 -28.29 13.08
N SER A 44 -3.11 -27.77 12.31
CA SER A 44 -2.01 -28.58 11.75
C SER A 44 -0.60 -28.12 12.11
N GLY A 45 -0.44 -26.95 12.75
CA GLY A 45 0.87 -26.35 13.00
C GLY A 45 1.60 -25.81 11.75
N LYS A 46 1.02 -25.96 10.54
CA LYS A 46 1.54 -25.38 9.27
C LYS A 46 1.71 -23.85 9.38
N PRO A 47 2.63 -23.24 8.62
CA PRO A 47 2.68 -21.80 8.44
C PRO A 47 1.38 -21.23 7.88
N VAL A 48 0.93 -20.11 8.45
CA VAL A 48 -0.21 -19.31 8.00
C VAL A 48 0.28 -17.88 7.80
N VAL A 49 0.36 -17.42 6.56
CA VAL A 49 0.74 -16.04 6.21
C VAL A 49 -0.49 -15.15 6.30
N VAL A 50 -0.33 -13.98 6.93
CA VAL A 50 -1.40 -13.00 7.13
C VAL A 50 -0.92 -11.56 6.90
N SER A 51 -1.79 -10.77 6.27
CA SER A 51 -1.44 -9.61 5.45
C SER A 51 -0.71 -8.51 6.19
N HIS A 52 -1.18 -8.20 7.39
CA HIS A 52 -0.85 -6.96 8.08
C HIS A 52 -0.29 -7.21 9.50
N PRO A 53 0.52 -6.29 10.05
CA PRO A 53 1.12 -6.46 11.38
C PRO A 53 0.11 -6.38 12.53
N PHE A 54 -1.17 -6.09 12.27
CA PHE A 54 -2.20 -5.86 13.29
C PHE A 54 -2.88 -7.12 13.84
N TYR A 55 -2.63 -8.32 13.28
CA TYR A 55 -3.20 -9.56 13.82
C TYR A 55 -2.60 -9.90 15.21
N PRO A 56 -3.40 -10.37 16.20
CA PRO A 56 -2.89 -10.60 17.55
C PRO A 56 -1.99 -11.84 17.64
N LYS A 57 -0.80 -11.68 18.23
CA LYS A 57 0.22 -12.75 18.38
C LYS A 57 -0.26 -14.02 19.08
N ASN A 58 -1.32 -13.93 19.89
CA ASN A 58 -1.86 -15.04 20.69
C ASN A 58 -3.23 -15.53 20.19
N ALA A 59 -3.64 -15.15 18.97
CA ALA A 59 -4.89 -15.61 18.38
C ALA A 59 -4.78 -17.00 17.74
N LYS A 60 -5.94 -17.60 17.43
CA LYS A 60 -6.02 -18.83 16.62
C LYS A 60 -5.97 -18.47 15.14
N PHE A 61 -5.12 -19.14 14.38
CA PHE A 61 -5.02 -19.00 12.93
C PHE A 61 -5.30 -20.34 12.25
N VAL A 62 -5.80 -20.30 11.01
CA VAL A 62 -5.90 -21.44 10.10
C VAL A 62 -5.55 -21.01 8.67
N SER A 63 -5.19 -21.96 7.83
CA SER A 63 -5.05 -21.74 6.39
C SER A 63 -6.40 -21.85 5.66
N GLN A 64 -6.51 -21.28 4.46
CA GLN A 64 -7.73 -21.33 3.65
C GLN A 64 -8.21 -22.78 3.36
N GLU A 65 -7.31 -23.76 3.27
CA GLU A 65 -7.61 -25.20 3.13
C GLU A 65 -8.14 -25.88 4.41
N GLU A 66 -8.19 -25.17 5.53
CA GLU A 66 -8.57 -25.69 6.85
C GLU A 66 -9.91 -25.16 7.36
N VAL A 67 -10.45 -24.09 6.78
CA VAL A 67 -11.72 -23.45 7.20
C VAL A 67 -12.88 -24.45 7.28
N SER A 68 -12.97 -25.38 6.32
CA SER A 68 -14.01 -26.43 6.27
C SER A 68 -13.90 -27.50 7.37
N LYS A 69 -12.79 -27.53 8.11
CA LYS A 69 -12.54 -28.48 9.21
C LYS A 69 -12.99 -27.92 10.57
N LEU A 70 -13.28 -26.61 10.63
CA LEU A 70 -13.75 -25.95 11.85
C LEU A 70 -15.14 -26.43 12.26
N LYS A 71 -15.32 -26.68 13.56
CA LYS A 71 -16.59 -27.06 14.17
C LYS A 71 -16.86 -26.14 15.35
N PHE A 72 -18.05 -25.55 15.38
CA PHE A 72 -18.53 -24.73 16.48
C PHE A 72 -19.86 -25.31 17.00
N ALA A 73 -20.14 -25.16 18.29
CA ALA A 73 -21.46 -25.45 18.83
C ALA A 73 -22.51 -24.47 18.21
N PRO A 74 -23.79 -24.86 18.12
CA PRO A 74 -24.86 -23.92 17.81
C PRO A 74 -24.81 -22.68 18.72
N LEU A 75 -25.26 -21.53 18.23
CA LEU A 75 -25.37 -20.33 19.04
C LEU A 75 -26.71 -20.32 19.79
N ASN A 76 -26.67 -20.29 21.12
CA ASN A 76 -27.87 -20.06 21.92
C ASN A 76 -28.19 -18.56 21.97
N ILE A 77 -29.11 -18.13 21.10
CA ILE A 77 -29.50 -16.72 20.96
C ILE A 77 -30.03 -16.09 22.26
N ASN A 78 -30.58 -16.92 23.16
CA ASN A 78 -31.16 -16.51 24.44
C ASN A 78 -30.10 -16.18 25.52
N GLU A 79 -28.85 -16.58 25.33
CA GLU A 79 -27.73 -16.22 26.20
C GLU A 79 -27.20 -14.82 25.91
N ILE A 80 -27.42 -14.30 24.70
CA ILE A 80 -27.04 -12.94 24.30
C ILE A 80 -28.04 -11.93 24.85
N LYS A 81 -27.75 -11.43 26.05
CA LYS A 81 -28.59 -10.46 26.80
C LYS A 81 -28.10 -9.02 26.64
N ASP A 82 -26.81 -8.86 26.42
CA ASP A 82 -26.06 -7.60 26.48
C ASP A 82 -24.79 -7.69 25.61
N ILE A 83 -23.97 -6.64 25.63
CA ILE A 83 -22.71 -6.59 24.88
C ILE A 83 -21.65 -7.57 25.41
N ASP A 84 -21.63 -7.86 26.72
CA ASP A 84 -20.59 -8.70 27.32
C ASP A 84 -20.81 -10.18 27.00
N SER A 85 -22.06 -10.63 27.02
CA SER A 85 -22.49 -11.95 26.53
C SER A 85 -22.31 -12.09 25.01
N LEU A 86 -22.57 -11.04 24.22
CA LEU A 86 -22.27 -11.02 22.78
C LEU A 86 -20.76 -11.18 22.50
N LEU A 87 -19.90 -10.44 23.23
CA LEU A 87 -18.45 -10.50 23.07
C LEU A 87 -17.85 -11.81 23.58
N ALA A 88 -18.38 -12.39 24.66
CA ALA A 88 -17.97 -13.71 25.14
C ALA A 88 -18.23 -14.80 24.08
N ALA A 89 -19.45 -14.87 23.55
CA ALA A 89 -19.83 -15.81 22.50
C ALA A 89 -19.00 -15.61 21.20
N ALA A 90 -18.53 -14.38 20.95
CA ALA A 90 -17.64 -14.08 19.82
C ALA A 90 -16.18 -14.52 20.06
N GLN A 91 -15.63 -14.32 21.27
CA GLN A 91 -14.26 -14.69 21.63
C GLN A 91 -14.02 -16.21 21.55
N GLU A 92 -15.00 -17.03 21.91
CA GLU A 92 -14.92 -18.50 21.78
C GLU A 92 -14.75 -18.96 20.31
N ARG A 93 -15.32 -18.18 19.38
CA ARG A 93 -15.45 -18.50 17.95
C ARG A 93 -14.41 -17.80 17.06
N GLN A 94 -13.65 -16.85 17.59
CA GLN A 94 -12.70 -16.05 16.81
C GLN A 94 -11.50 -16.90 16.33
N ILE A 95 -11.37 -17.02 15.01
CA ILE A 95 -10.26 -17.66 14.31
C ILE A 95 -9.96 -16.84 13.06
N PHE A 96 -8.68 -16.53 12.81
CA PHE A 96 -8.24 -15.79 11.62
C PHE A 96 -7.79 -16.75 10.51
N CYS A 97 -7.97 -16.36 9.24
CA CYS A 97 -7.67 -17.21 8.09
C CYS A 97 -6.64 -16.57 7.14
N GLY A 98 -5.52 -17.26 6.90
CA GLY A 98 -4.47 -16.87 5.95
C GLY A 98 -4.32 -17.84 4.77
N ASN A 99 -3.23 -17.75 4.01
CA ASN A 99 -2.94 -18.61 2.84
C ASN A 99 -4.04 -18.52 1.75
N LYS A 100 -4.52 -17.30 1.48
CA LYS A 100 -5.69 -16.98 0.65
C LYS A 100 -5.31 -16.87 -0.84
N VAL A 101 -5.91 -17.71 -1.70
CA VAL A 101 -5.64 -17.76 -3.16
C VAL A 101 -6.91 -18.06 -3.93
N PHE A 102 -7.22 -17.28 -4.96
CA PHE A 102 -8.33 -17.55 -5.89
C PHE A 102 -7.82 -17.59 -7.35
N GLY A 103 -8.63 -18.04 -8.31
CA GLY A 103 -8.13 -18.59 -9.59
C GLY A 103 -7.35 -17.62 -10.49
N THR A 104 -6.42 -18.05 -11.35
CA THR A 104 -5.87 -19.41 -11.60
C THR A 104 -4.33 -19.39 -11.55
N ASN A 105 -3.67 -20.45 -11.01
CA ASN A 105 -2.37 -20.30 -10.32
C ASN A 105 -1.31 -21.37 -10.69
N PHE A 106 -0.05 -20.99 -11.00
CA PHE A 106 1.10 -21.94 -11.05
C PHE A 106 2.52 -21.31 -11.09
N GLN A 107 3.46 -21.49 -10.16
CA GLN A 107 3.44 -22.10 -8.81
C GLN A 107 3.58 -21.02 -7.73
N ILE A 108 2.99 -21.21 -6.54
CA ILE A 108 2.83 -20.16 -5.52
C ILE A 108 3.73 -20.45 -4.29
N SER A 109 4.22 -19.42 -3.60
CA SER A 109 4.75 -19.51 -2.23
C SER A 109 4.30 -18.35 -1.34
N ASP A 110 4.48 -18.55 -0.05
CA ASP A 110 3.39 -18.46 0.93
C ASP A 110 2.74 -17.06 1.01
N VAL A 111 1.40 -17.04 1.02
CA VAL A 111 0.62 -15.89 0.53
C VAL A 111 -0.42 -15.38 1.52
N ASP A 112 -0.67 -14.07 1.52
CA ASP A 112 -2.05 -13.58 1.45
C ASP A 112 -2.17 -12.16 0.82
N ASN A 113 -2.78 -11.99 -0.35
CA ASN A 113 -3.56 -12.92 -1.18
C ASN A 113 -3.07 -12.87 -2.63
N CYS A 114 -3.59 -13.74 -3.50
CA CYS A 114 -3.37 -13.64 -4.95
C CYS A 114 -4.49 -14.26 -5.80
N VAL A 115 -4.75 -13.66 -6.98
CA VAL A 115 -5.74 -14.07 -8.02
C VAL A 115 -5.15 -13.76 -9.39
N ASP A 116 -5.41 -14.54 -10.46
CA ASP A 116 -4.49 -14.92 -11.57
C ASP A 116 -3.01 -14.92 -11.21
N CYS A 117 -2.38 -16.09 -11.32
CA CYS A 117 -0.96 -16.23 -11.05
C CYS A 117 -0.25 -17.18 -11.99
N SER A 118 0.97 -16.81 -12.34
CA SER A 118 2.04 -17.78 -12.51
C SER A 118 3.29 -17.32 -11.78
N ASN A 119 4.17 -18.30 -11.54
CA ASN A 119 5.22 -18.40 -10.54
C ASN A 119 5.38 -17.21 -9.57
N VAL A 120 4.75 -17.29 -8.40
CA VAL A 120 4.77 -16.23 -7.36
C VAL A 120 5.50 -16.73 -6.13
N HIS A 121 6.43 -15.94 -5.59
CA HIS A 121 7.22 -16.32 -4.43
C HIS A 121 7.74 -15.05 -3.74
N PHE A 122 7.07 -14.38 -2.80
CA PHE A 122 6.15 -14.80 -1.73
C PHE A 122 5.13 -13.65 -1.55
N SER A 123 3.82 -13.88 -1.35
CA SER A 123 2.81 -12.82 -1.59
C SER A 123 2.28 -12.08 -0.37
N HIS A 124 2.21 -10.76 -0.52
CA HIS A 124 1.08 -9.94 -0.12
C HIS A 124 0.87 -8.84 -1.19
N ASN A 125 -0.27 -8.18 -1.31
CA ASN A 125 -1.49 -8.76 -1.89
C ASN A 125 -1.45 -8.57 -3.44
N VAL A 126 -2.19 -9.36 -4.22
CA VAL A 126 -2.08 -9.42 -5.69
C VAL A 126 -3.42 -9.62 -6.39
N PHE A 127 -3.71 -8.81 -7.41
CA PHE A 127 -4.62 -9.21 -8.47
C PHE A 127 -3.92 -9.17 -9.83
N HIS A 128 -3.72 -10.36 -10.36
CA HIS A 128 -3.32 -10.79 -11.70
C HIS A 128 -1.82 -10.70 -12.06
N VAL A 129 -1.19 -11.85 -12.32
CA VAL A 129 0.27 -11.97 -12.44
C VAL A 129 0.74 -13.19 -13.23
N LYS A 130 1.92 -13.08 -13.86
CA LYS A 130 2.63 -14.17 -14.54
C LYS A 130 4.14 -14.00 -14.35
N ASN A 131 4.61 -14.50 -13.20
CA ASN A 131 5.95 -14.47 -12.59
C ASN A 131 6.24 -13.25 -11.68
N GLY A 132 6.50 -13.48 -10.39
CA GLY A 132 7.01 -12.43 -9.51
C GLY A 132 7.52 -12.85 -8.13
N ALA A 133 8.36 -12.00 -7.53
CA ALA A 133 8.92 -12.11 -6.18
C ALA A 133 9.26 -10.70 -5.63
N TYR A 134 9.55 -10.45 -4.35
CA TYR A 134 8.88 -11.00 -3.16
C TYR A 134 7.79 -10.02 -2.67
N LEU A 135 7.31 -9.16 -3.58
CA LEU A 135 6.12 -8.31 -3.42
C LEU A 135 6.32 -7.16 -2.38
N SER A 136 5.40 -6.26 -2.02
CA SER A 136 3.91 -6.17 -1.99
C SER A 136 3.49 -4.72 -2.26
N VAL A 137 2.48 -4.33 -3.07
CA VAL A 137 1.19 -4.95 -3.50
C VAL A 137 0.97 -4.81 -5.04
N VAL A 138 0.50 -5.85 -5.73
CA VAL A 138 0.42 -5.95 -7.23
C VAL A 138 -0.99 -5.76 -7.79
N ARG A 139 -1.09 -5.03 -8.90
CA ARG A 139 -2.15 -5.19 -9.92
C ARG A 139 -1.63 -4.63 -11.24
N GLU A 140 -1.31 -5.31 -12.33
CA GLU A 140 -1.20 -6.74 -12.69
C GLU A 140 0.21 -6.93 -13.38
N SER A 141 0.78 -8.13 -13.60
CA SER A 141 2.15 -8.19 -14.21
C SER A 141 2.63 -9.42 -15.01
N GLU A 142 3.71 -9.24 -15.80
CA GLU A 142 4.62 -10.27 -16.36
C GLU A 142 6.00 -9.64 -16.65
N ASN A 143 7.06 -9.67 -15.82
CA ASN A 143 7.32 -10.25 -14.50
C ASN A 143 7.75 -9.13 -13.51
N VAL A 144 7.78 -9.39 -12.18
CA VAL A 144 8.14 -8.38 -11.13
C VAL A 144 9.14 -8.90 -10.08
N PHE A 145 10.18 -8.10 -9.75
CA PHE A 145 11.23 -8.45 -8.77
C PHE A 145 11.81 -7.24 -7.99
N GLY A 146 11.16 -6.53 -7.07
CA GLY A 146 9.91 -6.80 -6.37
C GLY A 146 9.47 -5.63 -5.49
N LEU A 147 8.84 -4.63 -6.11
CA LEU A 147 7.56 -4.00 -5.70
C LEU A 147 7.41 -3.16 -4.41
N ALA A 148 6.71 -2.03 -4.53
CA ALA A 148 5.85 -1.46 -3.47
C ALA A 148 4.39 -1.11 -3.94
N PRO A 149 4.15 -0.23 -4.94
CA PRO A 149 2.84 -0.26 -5.65
C PRO A 149 2.91 -0.04 -7.17
N HIS A 150 1.91 -0.52 -7.93
CA HIS A 150 1.72 -0.23 -9.37
C HIS A 150 0.30 -0.57 -9.90
N PRO A 151 -0.08 -0.13 -11.13
CA PRO A 151 -1.32 -0.51 -11.81
C PRO A 151 -1.22 -1.37 -13.10
N LYS A 152 -0.01 -1.62 -13.68
CA LYS A 152 0.31 -2.78 -14.58
C LYS A 152 1.79 -2.75 -15.07
N ILE A 153 2.50 -3.89 -15.09
CA ILE A 153 3.96 -3.93 -15.43
C ILE A 153 4.35 -5.09 -16.38
N LYS A 154 5.29 -4.80 -17.31
CA LYS A 154 6.04 -5.81 -18.08
C LYS A 154 7.56 -5.72 -17.86
N PHE A 155 8.10 -6.67 -17.10
CA PHE A 155 9.52 -6.87 -16.71
C PHE A 155 10.15 -5.74 -15.86
N SER A 156 10.45 -6.03 -14.59
CA SER A 156 10.97 -5.04 -13.62
C SER A 156 11.85 -5.66 -12.50
N MET A 157 12.80 -4.90 -11.92
CA MET A 157 13.77 -5.46 -10.92
C MET A 157 14.25 -4.60 -9.72
N ARG A 158 13.47 -3.65 -9.19
CA ARG A 158 13.41 -3.28 -7.74
C ARG A 158 12.25 -2.30 -7.43
N CYS A 159 11.21 -2.32 -8.25
CA CYS A 159 10.45 -1.10 -8.55
C CYS A 159 9.47 -0.64 -7.47
N GLY A 160 9.36 0.68 -7.35
CA GLY A 160 8.32 1.38 -6.61
C GLY A 160 7.21 1.88 -7.54
N GLU A 161 6.73 3.08 -7.26
CA GLU A 161 5.44 3.60 -7.74
C GLU A 161 5.46 4.16 -9.17
N GLY A 162 4.52 3.72 -10.01
CA GLY A 162 4.22 4.41 -11.27
C GLY A 162 3.22 3.72 -12.19
N ILE A 163 2.70 4.49 -13.14
CA ILE A 163 1.75 4.08 -14.20
C ILE A 163 2.52 3.78 -15.49
N ASP A 164 2.12 2.74 -16.23
CA ASP A 164 2.66 2.37 -17.54
C ASP A 164 4.20 2.31 -17.59
N ALA A 165 4.79 1.58 -16.65
CA ALA A 165 6.23 1.37 -16.56
C ALA A 165 6.70 0.11 -17.32
N ASN A 166 7.77 0.23 -18.10
CA ASN A 166 8.25 -0.82 -19.01
C ASN A 166 9.79 -0.91 -19.02
N ARG A 167 10.37 -2.08 -18.73
CA ARG A 167 11.84 -2.28 -18.60
C ARG A 167 12.51 -1.30 -17.63
N CYS A 168 12.03 -1.23 -16.38
CA CYS A 168 12.57 -0.30 -15.38
C CYS A 168 13.21 -1.05 -14.18
N PHE A 169 14.12 -0.36 -13.48
CA PHE A 169 14.84 -0.91 -12.33
C PHE A 169 14.38 -0.33 -10.98
N GLU A 170 14.34 0.99 -10.83
CA GLU A 170 13.80 1.63 -9.63
C GLU A 170 13.20 2.99 -10.00
N GLU A 171 11.93 3.17 -9.63
CA GLU A 171 11.09 4.32 -9.99
C GLU A 171 10.07 4.62 -8.89
N TYR A 172 9.70 5.89 -8.70
CA TYR A 172 8.59 6.34 -7.84
C TYR A 172 7.83 7.54 -8.45
N SER A 173 6.52 7.60 -8.21
CA SER A 173 5.59 8.63 -8.72
C SER A 173 5.76 8.92 -10.23
N CYS A 174 6.02 7.89 -11.04
CA CYS A 174 6.26 8.03 -12.48
C CYS A 174 5.04 7.67 -13.34
N ALA A 175 4.96 8.16 -14.58
CA ALA A 175 3.88 7.81 -15.51
C ALA A 175 4.34 7.73 -16.97
N SER A 176 3.94 6.66 -17.67
CA SER A 176 4.24 6.39 -19.10
C SER A 176 5.74 6.45 -19.40
N ILE A 177 6.51 5.57 -18.76
CA ILE A 177 7.98 5.57 -18.77
C ILE A 177 8.58 4.27 -19.31
N SER A 178 9.77 4.35 -19.93
CA SER A 178 10.53 3.14 -20.30
C SER A 178 12.04 3.26 -20.13
N ASP A 179 12.71 2.14 -19.86
CA ASP A 179 14.17 2.05 -19.78
C ASP A 179 14.76 2.99 -18.72
N MET A 180 14.13 3.02 -17.53
CA MET A 180 14.46 3.92 -16.42
C MET A 180 15.28 3.23 -15.33
N TYR A 181 16.29 3.93 -14.82
CA TYR A 181 17.19 3.45 -13.77
C TYR A 181 17.35 4.57 -12.73
N TYR A 182 16.75 4.40 -11.54
CA TYR A 182 16.68 5.40 -10.46
C TYR A 182 15.98 6.69 -10.93
N ALA A 183 14.65 6.62 -10.97
CA ALA A 183 13.79 7.73 -11.38
C ALA A 183 12.81 8.14 -10.27
N ILE A 184 12.51 9.44 -10.16
CA ILE A 184 11.35 9.90 -9.37
C ILE A 184 10.61 11.03 -10.08
N ASN A 185 9.28 11.04 -9.96
CA ASN A 185 8.40 12.06 -10.51
C ASN A 185 8.69 12.34 -12.00
N CYS A 186 8.83 11.27 -12.80
CA CYS A 186 9.11 11.38 -14.25
C CYS A 186 7.88 10.99 -15.07
N ILE A 187 7.46 11.86 -16.00
CA ILE A 187 6.30 11.60 -16.88
C ILE A 187 6.75 11.63 -18.34
N GLY A 188 6.35 10.62 -19.13
CA GLY A 188 6.64 10.53 -20.57
C GLY A 188 8.12 10.36 -20.92
N CYS A 189 8.95 9.94 -19.95
CA CYS A 189 10.40 9.87 -20.08
C CYS A 189 10.87 8.47 -20.55
N GLN A 190 11.91 8.43 -21.38
CA GLN A 190 12.43 7.17 -21.95
C GLN A 190 13.95 7.15 -21.94
N ASN A 191 14.58 6.01 -21.67
CA ASN A 191 16.04 5.85 -21.66
C ASN A 191 16.72 6.87 -20.74
N CYS A 192 16.52 6.74 -19.42
CA CYS A 192 17.06 7.67 -18.43
C CYS A 192 17.75 6.94 -17.27
N ILE A 193 18.89 7.45 -16.83
CA ILE A 193 19.63 6.99 -15.64
C ILE A 193 19.78 8.19 -14.69
N PHE A 194 19.38 8.06 -13.43
CA PHE A 194 19.33 9.14 -12.45
C PHE A 194 18.48 10.33 -12.94
N ALA A 195 17.17 10.17 -12.89
CA ALA A 195 16.19 11.10 -13.45
C ALA A 195 15.26 11.66 -12.36
N PHE A 196 15.30 12.96 -12.12
CA PHE A 196 14.57 13.59 -11.03
C PHE A 196 13.64 14.68 -11.57
N ASN A 197 12.33 14.48 -11.42
CA ASN A 197 11.27 15.46 -11.68
C ASN A 197 11.07 15.85 -13.16
N LEU A 198 11.49 14.99 -14.10
CA LEU A 198 11.52 15.30 -15.53
C LEU A 198 10.16 15.13 -16.25
N ARG A 199 10.03 15.76 -17.42
CA ARG A 199 8.85 15.68 -18.30
C ARG A 199 9.29 15.50 -19.76
N SER A 200 8.77 14.46 -20.43
CA SER A 200 8.95 14.19 -21.86
C SER A 200 10.40 14.15 -22.36
N LYS A 201 11.35 13.71 -21.52
CA LYS A 201 12.79 13.67 -21.82
C LYS A 201 13.27 12.30 -22.33
N ARG A 202 14.34 12.31 -23.13
CA ARG A 202 14.98 11.11 -23.68
C ARG A 202 16.50 11.16 -23.51
N ASN A 203 17.15 10.00 -23.48
CA ASN A 203 18.61 9.88 -23.46
C ASN A 203 19.29 10.68 -22.32
N VAL A 204 18.76 10.57 -21.10
CA VAL A 204 19.20 11.38 -19.95
C VAL A 204 20.13 10.61 -19.03
N ILE A 205 21.20 11.27 -18.55
CA ILE A 205 22.02 10.78 -17.43
C ILE A 205 22.19 11.92 -16.41
N GLY A 206 21.67 11.77 -15.19
CA GLY A 206 21.79 12.78 -14.13
C GLY A 206 21.14 14.12 -14.48
N ASN A 207 19.90 14.09 -14.96
CA ASN A 207 19.17 15.22 -15.57
C ASN A 207 19.85 15.90 -16.78
N LEU A 208 21.01 15.45 -17.25
CA LEU A 208 21.63 15.91 -18.49
C LEU A 208 21.12 15.07 -19.68
N GLU A 209 20.35 15.71 -20.57
CA GLU A 209 19.94 15.15 -21.86
C GLU A 209 21.15 15.14 -22.82
N LEU A 210 21.40 13.99 -23.45
CA LEU A 210 22.59 13.73 -24.26
C LEU A 210 22.24 13.35 -25.72
N PRO A 211 23.07 13.77 -26.70
CA PRO A 211 23.03 13.21 -28.05
C PRO A 211 23.14 11.68 -28.03
N GLN A 212 22.40 11.00 -28.92
CA GLN A 212 22.21 9.54 -28.88
C GLN A 212 23.54 8.76 -28.99
N GLU A 213 24.47 9.27 -29.81
CA GLU A 213 25.80 8.72 -30.03
C GLU A 213 26.73 8.86 -28.81
N LYS A 214 26.50 9.86 -27.95
CA LYS A 214 27.18 10.00 -26.65
C LYS A 214 26.47 9.21 -25.54
N PHE A 215 25.13 9.15 -25.59
CA PHE A 215 24.31 8.45 -24.61
C PHE A 215 24.46 6.92 -24.65
N LEU A 216 24.35 6.28 -25.81
CA LEU A 216 24.29 4.82 -25.91
C LEU A 216 25.56 4.10 -25.41
N PRO A 217 26.79 4.57 -25.72
CA PRO A 217 28.01 3.97 -25.15
C PRO A 217 28.09 4.11 -23.63
N LEU A 218 27.71 5.29 -23.09
CA LEU A 218 27.75 5.54 -21.65
C LEU A 218 26.66 4.74 -20.91
N LYS A 219 25.43 4.65 -21.45
CA LYS A 219 24.40 3.72 -20.95
C LYS A 219 24.93 2.29 -20.90
N LYS A 220 25.53 1.78 -21.99
CA LYS A 220 26.08 0.41 -22.04
C LYS A 220 27.14 0.18 -20.96
N LYS A 221 28.06 1.14 -20.75
CA LYS A 221 29.09 1.06 -19.70
C LYS A 221 28.47 0.98 -18.30
N LEU A 222 27.58 1.92 -17.96
CA LEU A 222 26.99 2.02 -16.63
C LEU A 222 26.12 0.80 -16.27
N LEU A 223 25.40 0.24 -17.24
CA LEU A 223 24.62 -0.98 -17.05
C LEU A 223 25.50 -2.22 -16.82
N ALA A 224 26.68 -2.28 -17.42
CA ALA A 224 27.66 -3.32 -17.12
C ALA A 224 28.27 -3.16 -15.70
N GLU A 225 28.54 -1.93 -15.26
CA GLU A 225 28.96 -1.64 -13.88
C GLU A 225 27.87 -2.02 -12.86
N MET A 226 26.59 -1.74 -13.16
CA MET A 226 25.45 -2.19 -12.34
C MET A 226 25.33 -3.72 -12.29
N ALA A 227 25.47 -4.41 -13.43
CA ALA A 227 25.44 -5.87 -13.51
C ALA A 227 26.49 -6.52 -12.62
N GLU A 228 27.72 -5.98 -12.62
CA GLU A 228 28.82 -6.50 -11.83
C GLU A 228 28.65 -6.20 -10.34
N GLY A 229 28.13 -5.01 -9.99
CA GLY A 229 27.71 -4.70 -8.63
C GLY A 229 26.67 -5.69 -8.10
N LEU A 230 25.68 -6.06 -8.93
CA LEU A 230 24.68 -7.06 -8.59
C LEU A 230 25.27 -8.47 -8.42
N ARG A 231 26.12 -8.94 -9.35
CA ARG A 231 26.79 -10.26 -9.23
C ARG A 231 27.58 -10.38 -7.94
N LYS A 232 28.41 -9.36 -7.65
CA LYS A 232 29.36 -9.35 -6.53
C LYS A 232 28.70 -9.17 -5.18
N ASN A 233 27.78 -8.22 -5.07
CA ASN A 233 27.26 -7.76 -3.77
C ASN A 233 25.83 -8.26 -3.47
N LYS A 234 25.12 -8.82 -4.46
CA LYS A 234 23.69 -9.20 -4.40
C LYS A 234 22.72 -8.08 -4.01
N ARG A 235 23.18 -6.82 -4.10
CA ARG A 235 22.47 -5.57 -3.80
C ARG A 235 23.07 -4.43 -4.64
N LEU A 236 22.24 -3.44 -5.00
CA LEU A 236 22.67 -2.10 -5.39
C LEU A 236 22.18 -1.05 -4.38
N PHE A 237 22.62 0.19 -4.56
CA PHE A 237 22.05 1.35 -3.88
C PHE A 237 20.59 1.58 -4.33
N SER A 238 19.84 2.34 -3.55
CA SER A 238 18.45 2.78 -3.82
C SER A 238 18.35 4.30 -4.01
N LEU A 239 17.17 4.81 -4.37
CA LEU A 239 16.84 6.24 -4.35
C LEU A 239 17.02 6.87 -2.95
N ALA A 240 16.75 6.13 -1.88
CA ALA A 240 17.08 6.57 -0.52
C ALA A 240 18.60 6.64 -0.31
N ASP A 241 19.36 5.62 -0.72
CA ASP A 241 20.82 5.64 -0.61
C ASP A 241 21.43 6.83 -1.41
N ILE A 242 20.87 7.17 -2.58
CA ILE A 242 21.26 8.36 -3.37
C ILE A 242 21.09 9.67 -2.57
N ALA A 243 20.03 9.79 -1.76
CA ALA A 243 19.80 10.96 -0.91
C ALA A 243 20.87 11.14 0.19
N PHE A 244 21.61 10.07 0.54
CA PHE A 244 22.72 10.07 1.49
C PHE A 244 24.12 10.10 0.83
N VAL A 245 24.24 10.12 -0.50
CA VAL A 245 25.57 10.16 -1.15
C VAL A 245 26.31 11.46 -0.78
N GLY A 246 27.47 11.30 -0.13
CA GLY A 246 28.34 12.41 0.28
C GLY A 246 28.01 13.05 1.63
N ARG A 247 27.12 12.45 2.43
CA ARG A 247 26.79 12.91 3.81
C ARG A 247 26.69 11.72 4.77
N ARG A 248 26.87 11.94 6.08
CA ARG A 248 26.58 10.92 7.10
C ARG A 248 25.11 11.01 7.52
N LYS A 249 24.60 10.00 8.24
CA LYS A 249 23.19 10.02 8.69
C LYS A 249 22.96 11.03 9.82
N GLU A 250 24.01 11.31 10.59
CA GLU A 250 24.07 12.25 11.70
C GLU A 250 24.13 13.71 11.21
N ASP A 251 24.46 13.92 9.91
CA ASP A 251 24.46 15.23 9.24
C ASP A 251 23.10 15.55 8.58
N VAL A 252 22.04 14.81 8.91
CA VAL A 252 20.66 15.09 8.46
C VAL A 252 19.93 15.94 9.50
N PRO A 253 19.37 17.11 9.13
CA PRO A 253 18.55 17.92 10.02
C PRO A 253 17.31 17.17 10.53
N GLU A 254 16.92 17.43 11.77
CA GLU A 254 15.71 16.89 12.38
C GLU A 254 14.44 17.21 11.55
N GLU A 255 13.55 16.22 11.43
CA GLU A 255 12.30 16.30 10.69
C GLU A 255 11.34 17.32 11.33
N LYS A 256 11.20 18.50 10.72
CA LYS A 256 10.27 19.54 11.18
C LYS A 256 8.91 19.36 10.52
N LEU A 257 7.86 19.19 11.32
CA LEU A 257 6.48 19.13 10.83
C LEU A 257 6.06 20.45 10.17
N ALA A 258 5.21 20.33 9.14
CA ALA A 258 4.50 21.45 8.54
C ALA A 258 3.17 21.73 9.28
N TYR A 259 2.41 22.73 8.81
CA TYR A 259 1.09 23.04 9.36
C TYR A 259 0.06 21.96 8.98
N ASP A 260 -0.80 21.63 9.95
CA ASP A 260 -2.00 20.80 9.73
C ASP A 260 -3.07 21.60 8.96
N SER A 261 -3.63 21.05 7.88
CA SER A 261 -4.66 21.75 7.11
C SER A 261 -6.03 21.69 7.81
N PRO A 262 -6.94 22.64 7.53
CA PRO A 262 -8.36 22.51 7.89
C PRO A 262 -8.99 21.29 7.18
N VAL A 263 -10.04 20.73 7.78
CA VAL A 263 -10.86 19.69 7.14
C VAL A 263 -11.67 20.35 6.02
N PRO A 264 -11.67 19.84 4.78
CA PRO A 264 -12.56 20.31 3.73
C PRO A 264 -14.03 20.16 4.17
N PRO A 265 -14.91 21.18 4.05
CA PRO A 265 -16.27 21.10 4.61
C PRO A 265 -17.08 19.89 4.14
N LYS A 266 -16.87 19.43 2.90
CA LYS A 266 -17.53 18.22 2.37
C LYS A 266 -17.00 16.89 2.94
N VAL A 267 -15.79 16.84 3.49
CA VAL A 267 -15.30 15.70 4.29
C VAL A 267 -16.07 15.60 5.60
N GLU A 268 -16.27 16.72 6.31
CA GLU A 268 -17.02 16.76 7.57
C GLU A 268 -18.52 16.44 7.35
N GLU A 269 -19.12 16.98 6.28
CA GLU A 269 -20.48 16.63 5.84
C GLU A 269 -20.61 15.14 5.53
N GLY A 270 -19.64 14.59 4.79
CA GLY A 270 -19.55 13.16 4.49
C GLY A 270 -19.44 12.31 5.76
N PHE A 271 -18.52 12.66 6.67
CA PHE A 271 -18.33 11.97 7.95
C PHE A 271 -19.60 11.96 8.83
N ARG A 272 -20.28 13.11 8.98
CA ARG A 272 -21.56 13.20 9.70
C ARG A 272 -22.62 12.30 9.09
N SER A 273 -22.77 12.34 7.76
CA SER A 273 -23.73 11.50 7.03
C SER A 273 -23.40 10.01 7.17
N THR A 274 -22.13 9.62 7.04
CA THR A 274 -21.63 8.26 7.27
C THR A 274 -22.00 7.78 8.67
N CYS A 275 -21.66 8.56 9.71
CA CYS A 275 -21.96 8.18 11.09
C CYS A 275 -23.46 7.99 11.34
N ARG A 276 -24.31 8.85 10.78
CA ARG A 276 -25.78 8.71 10.88
C ARG A 276 -26.30 7.44 10.19
N ILE A 277 -25.81 7.15 8.98
CA ILE A 277 -26.26 6.02 8.16
C ILE A 277 -25.74 4.69 8.70
N VAL A 278 -24.49 4.67 9.15
CA VAL A 278 -23.81 3.51 9.70
C VAL A 278 -24.21 3.36 11.17
N LEU A 279 -23.65 4.19 12.05
CA LEU A 279 -23.71 4.09 13.53
C LEU A 279 -25.08 4.43 14.13
N GLY A 280 -26.04 4.90 13.32
CA GLY A 280 -27.36 5.35 13.79
C GLY A 280 -27.35 6.71 14.51
N LYS A 281 -26.20 7.38 14.59
CA LYS A 281 -26.01 8.65 15.31
C LYS A 281 -25.00 9.55 14.59
N GLU A 282 -25.30 10.85 14.49
CA GLU A 282 -24.31 11.81 13.96
C GLU A 282 -23.17 12.03 14.96
N HIS A 283 -21.94 11.76 14.52
CA HIS A 283 -20.72 12.26 15.14
C HIS A 283 -20.18 13.44 14.32
N GLN A 284 -19.59 14.42 14.99
CA GLN A 284 -19.06 15.65 14.40
C GLN A 284 -17.61 15.88 14.83
N ASN A 285 -16.90 16.73 14.10
CA ASN A 285 -15.45 17.00 14.21
C ASN A 285 -14.62 15.73 13.93
N ILE A 286 -14.45 15.39 12.65
CA ILE A 286 -13.68 14.21 12.21
C ILE A 286 -12.25 14.19 12.79
N LYS A 287 -11.64 15.35 13.10
CA LYS A 287 -10.29 15.40 13.71
C LYS A 287 -10.22 14.70 15.06
N LYS A 288 -11.32 14.61 15.81
CA LYS A 288 -11.40 13.84 17.07
C LYS A 288 -11.16 12.34 16.85
N TYR A 289 -11.56 11.81 15.69
CA TYR A 289 -11.54 10.38 15.36
C TYR A 289 -10.33 9.96 14.51
N GLY A 290 -9.63 10.93 13.91
CA GLY A 290 -8.51 10.69 12.99
C GLY A 290 -7.37 9.84 13.54
N ALA A 291 -7.13 9.83 14.86
CA ALA A 291 -6.11 8.98 15.48
C ALA A 291 -6.47 7.48 15.40
N GLY A 292 -7.75 7.13 15.62
CA GLY A 292 -8.25 5.76 15.47
C GLY A 292 -8.31 5.32 14.01
N MET A 293 -8.64 6.24 13.10
CA MET A 293 -8.66 5.99 11.65
C MET A 293 -7.26 5.74 11.07
N LEU A 294 -6.26 6.56 11.45
CA LEU A 294 -4.87 6.41 10.99
C LEU A 294 -4.14 5.20 11.58
N LYS A 295 -4.67 4.58 12.64
CA LYS A 295 -4.08 3.48 13.41
C LYS A 295 -3.61 2.28 12.56
N ARG A 296 -4.20 2.12 11.37
CA ARG A 296 -3.90 1.03 10.41
C ARG A 296 -3.72 1.53 8.96
N ALA A 297 -3.63 2.85 8.76
CA ALA A 297 -3.35 3.46 7.46
C ALA A 297 -1.84 3.58 7.20
N LEU A 298 -1.44 3.95 5.98
CA LEU A 298 -0.05 4.28 5.66
C LEU A 298 0.35 5.55 6.43
N PRO A 299 1.48 5.56 7.17
CA PRO A 299 1.94 6.77 7.83
C PRO A 299 2.25 7.87 6.81
N ILE A 300 1.46 8.95 6.81
CA ILE A 300 1.69 10.15 5.99
C ILE A 300 2.02 11.29 6.96
N LYS A 301 3.18 11.92 6.78
CA LYS A 301 3.58 13.10 7.53
C LYS A 301 3.81 14.27 6.58
N LYS A 302 3.20 15.40 6.86
CA LYS A 302 3.50 16.66 6.19
C LYS A 302 4.67 17.33 6.91
N VAL A 303 5.78 17.51 6.21
CA VAL A 303 7.06 17.99 6.74
C VAL A 303 7.51 19.25 6.00
N LYS A 304 8.45 20.01 6.57
CA LYS A 304 9.15 21.06 5.84
C LYS A 304 10.23 20.42 4.95
N GLY A 305 10.15 20.66 3.65
CA GLY A 305 11.10 20.18 2.65
C GLY A 305 12.40 20.98 2.62
N ALA A 306 13.24 20.67 1.62
CA ALA A 306 14.57 21.26 1.39
C ALA A 306 14.60 22.79 1.45
N PHE A 307 13.58 23.45 0.91
CA PHE A 307 13.47 24.92 0.84
C PHE A 307 12.44 25.49 1.84
N GLY A 308 12.03 24.70 2.84
CA GLY A 308 11.18 25.12 3.96
C GLY A 308 9.66 25.06 3.71
N ASN A 309 9.21 24.96 2.46
CA ASN A 309 7.80 24.73 2.11
C ASN A 309 7.33 23.31 2.52
N PRO A 310 6.02 23.06 2.59
CA PRO A 310 5.51 21.72 2.87
C PRO A 310 5.83 20.71 1.76
N SER A 311 6.24 19.51 2.17
CA SER A 311 6.28 18.28 1.37
C SER A 311 5.89 17.11 2.26
N TYR A 312 5.99 15.86 1.78
CA TYR A 312 5.41 14.69 2.45
C TYR A 312 6.39 13.52 2.60
N LYS A 313 6.55 13.02 3.83
CA LYS A 313 7.09 11.68 4.07
C LYS A 313 5.94 10.69 4.07
N VAL A 314 6.08 9.64 3.27
CA VAL A 314 5.11 8.54 3.15
C VAL A 314 5.77 7.26 3.66
N GLY A 315 5.03 6.46 4.42
CA GLY A 315 5.51 5.24 5.09
C GLY A 315 5.87 4.06 4.19
N LEU A 316 5.88 4.23 2.87
CA LEU A 316 6.37 3.20 1.95
C LEU A 316 7.86 2.91 2.22
N PRO A 317 8.30 1.67 1.97
CA PRO A 317 9.72 1.35 1.82
C PRO A 317 10.44 2.31 0.86
N ILE A 318 11.73 2.56 1.13
CA ILE A 318 12.59 3.59 0.50
C ILE A 318 12.11 5.03 0.79
N MET A 319 10.87 5.38 0.48
CA MET A 319 10.33 6.75 0.63
C MET A 319 10.30 7.23 2.08
N ARG A 320 10.01 6.34 3.03
CA ARG A 320 10.09 6.63 4.48
C ARG A 320 11.51 6.99 4.92
N ASP A 321 12.52 6.50 4.22
CA ASP A 321 13.94 6.61 4.57
C ASP A 321 14.61 7.83 3.90
N ILE A 322 13.97 8.46 2.90
CA ILE A 322 14.41 9.74 2.32
C ILE A 322 14.31 10.85 3.38
N PRO A 323 15.39 11.63 3.61
CA PRO A 323 15.40 12.70 4.62
C PRO A 323 14.59 13.93 4.18
N ALA A 324 13.99 14.64 5.13
CA ALA A 324 13.09 15.76 4.84
C ALA A 324 13.76 16.91 4.08
N ASP A 325 15.06 17.14 4.31
CA ASP A 325 15.85 18.16 3.60
C ASP A 325 16.18 17.81 2.14
N ARG A 326 15.71 16.65 1.65
CA ARG A 326 15.74 16.26 0.23
C ARG A 326 14.36 16.16 -0.40
N LEU A 327 13.30 16.29 0.40
CA LEU A 327 11.93 16.35 -0.10
C LEU A 327 11.59 17.75 -0.58
N VAL A 328 10.83 17.84 -1.67
CA VAL A 328 10.43 19.12 -2.29
C VAL A 328 8.94 19.08 -2.65
N SER A 329 8.31 20.24 -2.84
CA SER A 329 6.95 20.32 -3.39
C SER A 329 6.93 20.10 -4.90
N LEU A 330 5.76 19.81 -5.48
CA LEU A 330 5.56 19.66 -6.92
C LEU A 330 5.80 20.96 -7.73
N GLU A 331 5.88 22.12 -7.08
CA GLU A 331 6.32 23.36 -7.73
C GLU A 331 7.85 23.49 -7.70
N GLU A 332 8.47 23.20 -6.56
CA GLU A 332 9.92 23.21 -6.37
C GLU A 332 10.62 22.14 -7.22
N SER A 333 9.97 20.99 -7.40
CA SER A 333 10.50 19.87 -8.18
C SER A 333 10.77 20.25 -9.64
N LYS A 334 9.95 21.14 -10.22
CA LYS A 334 10.13 21.68 -11.57
C LYS A 334 11.38 22.54 -11.69
N LYS A 335 11.74 23.27 -10.62
CA LYS A 335 12.99 24.06 -10.54
C LYS A 335 14.19 23.14 -10.31
N CYS A 336 14.02 22.08 -9.51
CA CYS A 336 15.04 21.05 -9.32
C CYS A 336 15.31 20.22 -10.60
N ALA A 337 14.33 20.08 -11.50
CA ALA A 337 14.49 19.40 -12.78
C ALA A 337 15.52 20.08 -13.71
N GLU A 338 15.77 21.39 -13.54
CA GLU A 338 16.80 22.14 -14.27
C GLU A 338 18.21 21.85 -13.76
N MET A 339 18.35 21.35 -12.53
CA MET A 339 19.62 20.93 -11.94
C MET A 339 20.09 19.65 -12.63
N LYS A 340 21.27 19.71 -13.25
CA LYS A 340 21.86 18.63 -14.05
C LYS A 340 23.35 18.47 -13.76
N ILE A 341 23.86 17.27 -13.98
CA ILE A 341 25.31 17.02 -13.92
C ILE A 341 26.04 17.70 -15.09
N SER A 342 27.34 17.92 -14.93
CA SER A 342 28.25 18.26 -16.03
C SER A 342 29.10 17.05 -16.44
N LEU A 343 29.32 16.95 -17.76
CA LEU A 343 30.26 16.04 -18.41
C LEU A 343 31.14 16.86 -19.36
N LYS A 344 32.44 16.57 -19.41
CA LYS A 344 33.39 17.15 -20.37
C LYS A 344 33.32 16.40 -21.72
N GLU A 345 33.86 17.02 -22.77
CA GLU A 345 34.11 16.34 -24.05
C GLU A 345 34.94 15.06 -23.82
N GLY A 346 34.49 13.94 -24.39
CA GLY A 346 35.14 12.63 -24.24
C GLY A 346 35.03 11.98 -22.83
N GLU A 347 34.35 12.60 -21.87
CA GLU A 347 34.26 12.06 -20.50
C GLU A 347 33.37 10.82 -20.41
N SER A 348 33.88 9.76 -19.77
CA SER A 348 33.16 8.50 -19.56
C SER A 348 33.27 8.08 -18.09
N PRO A 349 32.56 8.76 -17.17
CA PRO A 349 32.67 8.53 -15.73
C PRO A 349 32.19 7.13 -15.33
N SER A 350 32.69 6.62 -14.21
CA SER A 350 32.14 5.44 -13.55
C SER A 350 30.80 5.73 -12.88
N LEU A 351 30.08 4.66 -12.52
CA LEU A 351 28.84 4.71 -11.76
C LEU A 351 29.03 5.40 -10.40
N SER A 352 30.18 5.20 -9.74
CA SER A 352 30.51 5.84 -8.45
C SER A 352 30.77 7.35 -8.57
N GLU A 353 31.44 7.78 -9.64
CA GLU A 353 31.65 9.19 -9.94
C GLU A 353 30.34 9.89 -10.32
N LEU A 354 29.44 9.19 -11.02
CA LEU A 354 28.10 9.71 -11.32
C LEU A 354 27.24 9.82 -10.06
N LEU A 355 27.21 8.80 -9.19
CA LEU A 355 26.54 8.86 -7.89
C LEU A 355 26.95 10.11 -7.11
N SER A 356 28.27 10.35 -7.04
CA SER A 356 28.87 11.51 -6.36
C SER A 356 28.51 12.87 -6.99
N ARG A 357 28.05 12.90 -8.24
CA ARG A 357 27.49 14.09 -8.90
C ARG A 357 25.97 14.19 -8.69
N VAL A 358 25.22 13.10 -8.90
CA VAL A 358 23.75 13.13 -8.82
C VAL A 358 23.23 13.33 -7.41
N GLY A 359 23.93 12.85 -6.37
CA GLY A 359 23.60 13.13 -4.97
C GLY A 359 23.58 14.63 -4.62
N LYS A 360 24.14 15.51 -5.46
CA LYS A 360 24.09 16.97 -5.29
C LYS A 360 22.82 17.61 -5.89
N ILE A 361 22.17 16.94 -6.84
CA ILE A 361 20.96 17.42 -7.55
C ILE A 361 19.71 16.57 -7.27
N ALA A 362 19.86 15.44 -6.57
CA ALA A 362 18.76 14.56 -6.20
C ALA A 362 17.84 15.24 -5.17
N TYR A 363 16.67 15.66 -5.65
CA TYR A 363 15.54 16.17 -4.87
C TYR A 363 14.28 15.40 -5.25
N PHE A 364 13.48 15.06 -4.25
CA PHE A 364 12.46 14.03 -4.33
C PHE A 364 11.08 14.63 -4.05
N ALA A 365 10.23 14.72 -5.07
CA ALA A 365 8.82 15.01 -4.88
C ALA A 365 8.04 13.69 -4.82
N VAL A 366 7.40 13.44 -3.68
CA VAL A 366 6.42 12.34 -3.48
C VAL A 366 5.01 12.79 -3.87
N GLU A 367 4.86 14.04 -4.32
CA GLU A 367 3.58 14.57 -4.79
C GLU A 367 3.34 14.19 -6.26
N PHE A 368 2.23 13.51 -6.52
CA PHE A 368 1.70 13.25 -7.85
C PHE A 368 0.27 13.82 -7.95
N MET A 369 0.04 14.63 -8.96
CA MET A 369 -1.23 15.36 -9.14
C MET A 369 -1.63 15.29 -10.61
N ASP A 370 -2.70 14.54 -10.89
CA ASP A 370 -3.32 14.41 -12.21
C ASP A 370 -4.84 14.58 -12.12
N GLY A 371 -5.50 14.75 -13.26
CA GLY A 371 -6.95 14.84 -13.37
C GLY A 371 -7.58 16.06 -12.67
N GLN A 372 -8.78 15.87 -12.11
CA GLN A 372 -9.56 16.96 -11.50
C GLN A 372 -9.53 16.89 -9.98
N ASN A 373 -8.83 17.84 -9.35
CA ASN A 373 -8.58 17.85 -7.91
C ASN A 373 -9.16 19.13 -7.25
N ILE A 374 -10.16 18.97 -6.38
CA ILE A 374 -10.96 20.08 -5.82
C ILE A 374 -11.05 19.95 -4.29
N ASN A 375 -10.65 20.98 -3.55
CA ASN A 375 -10.69 20.99 -2.07
C ASN A 375 -9.97 19.79 -1.43
N CYS A 376 -8.84 19.38 -2.00
CA CYS A 376 -7.97 18.34 -1.44
C CYS A 376 -6.91 18.97 -0.52
N ALA A 377 -6.58 18.30 0.59
CA ALA A 377 -5.69 18.79 1.63
C ALA A 377 -4.85 17.66 2.24
N ASP A 378 -3.60 17.97 2.61
CA ASP A 378 -2.64 17.06 3.26
C ASP A 378 -2.50 15.68 2.57
N THR A 379 -2.66 15.64 1.24
CA THR A 379 -2.75 14.43 0.43
C THR A 379 -1.77 14.57 -0.74
N PRO A 380 -0.60 13.89 -0.72
CA PRO A 380 0.42 14.06 -1.75
C PRO A 380 0.06 13.47 -3.12
N ASP A 381 -0.71 12.38 -3.16
CA ASP A 381 -0.92 11.61 -4.38
C ASP A 381 -2.43 11.53 -4.73
N ILE A 382 -2.81 12.13 -5.86
CA ILE A 382 -4.20 12.26 -6.34
C ILE A 382 -4.26 12.22 -7.87
N PHE A 383 -5.03 11.27 -8.42
CA PHE A 383 -5.27 11.13 -9.87
C PHE A 383 -6.61 11.72 -10.32
N THR A 384 -7.57 11.86 -9.41
CA THR A 384 -8.79 12.69 -9.50
C THR A 384 -9.49 12.63 -8.15
N GLY A 385 -9.87 13.76 -7.58
CA GLY A 385 -10.64 13.75 -6.35
C GLY A 385 -11.28 15.06 -5.92
N SER A 386 -12.29 14.96 -5.06
CA SER A 386 -12.95 16.13 -4.48
C SER A 386 -13.17 15.97 -2.98
N GLY A 387 -12.77 16.95 -2.18
CA GLY A 387 -12.86 16.87 -0.72
C GLY A 387 -12.04 15.72 -0.15
N ILE A 388 -10.72 15.76 -0.28
CA ILE A 388 -9.82 14.70 0.23
C ILE A 388 -8.95 15.26 1.37
N TYR A 389 -8.76 14.50 2.46
CA TYR A 389 -7.99 14.98 3.62
C TYR A 389 -7.10 13.90 4.25
N LYS A 390 -5.78 14.10 4.25
CA LYS A 390 -4.80 13.15 4.83
C LYS A 390 -4.92 11.74 4.21
N CYS A 391 -4.91 11.69 2.89
CA CYS A 391 -4.89 10.44 2.13
C CYS A 391 -3.57 10.25 1.37
N TRP A 392 -3.39 9.09 0.76
CA TRP A 392 -2.35 8.79 -0.24
C TRP A 392 -2.94 7.81 -1.26
N ASP A 393 -2.52 7.84 -2.53
CA ASP A 393 -3.17 7.16 -3.69
C ASP A 393 -4.69 7.45 -3.74
N SER A 394 -5.05 8.66 -4.16
CA SER A 394 -6.45 9.09 -4.26
C SER A 394 -6.91 9.11 -5.72
N THR A 395 -7.36 7.96 -6.21
CA THR A 395 -7.93 7.81 -7.57
C THR A 395 -9.45 7.88 -7.54
N ASN A 396 -10.06 8.73 -8.37
CA ASN A 396 -11.51 8.88 -8.55
C ASN A 396 -12.31 8.96 -7.22
N SER A 397 -11.79 9.69 -6.23
CA SER A 397 -12.32 9.67 -4.85
C SER A 397 -13.02 10.96 -4.43
N LYS A 398 -14.07 10.85 -3.61
CA LYS A 398 -14.86 11.97 -3.09
C LYS A 398 -15.06 11.92 -1.57
N ASN A 399 -14.97 13.08 -0.93
CA ASN A 399 -15.25 13.35 0.49
C ASN A 399 -14.65 12.27 1.41
N SER A 400 -13.36 11.99 1.29
CA SER A 400 -12.67 10.87 1.95
C SER A 400 -11.44 11.34 2.73
N ALA A 401 -11.07 10.64 3.80
CA ALA A 401 -10.00 11.07 4.68
C ALA A 401 -9.27 9.92 5.40
N TYR A 402 -8.07 10.20 5.91
CA TYR A 402 -7.29 9.28 6.76
C TYR A 402 -7.04 7.90 6.15
N THR A 403 -6.99 7.79 4.82
CA THR A 403 -6.98 6.52 4.09
C THR A 403 -5.87 6.42 3.07
N SER A 404 -5.40 5.21 2.83
CA SER A 404 -4.37 4.90 1.82
C SER A 404 -4.98 4.04 0.73
N ALA A 405 -4.86 4.52 -0.50
CA ALA A 405 -5.36 3.91 -1.73
C ALA A 405 -6.87 3.63 -1.76
N ALA A 406 -7.64 4.62 -2.22
CA ALA A 406 -9.09 4.54 -2.38
C ALA A 406 -9.47 4.84 -3.84
N ILE A 407 -10.07 3.85 -4.51
CA ILE A 407 -10.28 3.81 -5.97
C ILE A 407 -11.64 3.16 -6.27
N GLU A 408 -12.81 3.75 -6.12
CA GLU A 408 -13.22 5.14 -6.37
C GLU A 408 -14.22 5.55 -5.25
N SER A 409 -13.78 6.39 -4.31
CA SER A 409 -14.48 6.54 -3.02
C SER A 409 -15.63 7.53 -3.03
N GLU A 410 -16.63 7.27 -2.20
CA GLU A 410 -17.69 8.23 -1.87
C GLU A 410 -18.45 7.83 -0.57
N HIS A 411 -17.86 7.38 0.55
CA HIS A 411 -16.63 7.84 1.23
C HIS A 411 -15.95 6.70 2.03
N ILE A 412 -14.70 6.86 2.50
CA ILE A 412 -14.09 6.01 3.55
C ILE A 412 -13.26 6.88 4.53
N PHE A 413 -13.31 6.55 5.83
CA PHE A 413 -12.51 7.14 6.90
C PHE A 413 -12.12 6.11 7.99
N GLY A 414 -11.00 5.39 7.97
CA GLY A 414 -9.94 5.31 6.95
C GLY A 414 -9.54 3.85 6.68
N GLY A 415 -8.46 3.63 5.92
CA GLY A 415 -8.12 2.29 5.44
C GLY A 415 -6.81 2.15 4.67
N TYR A 416 -6.58 0.97 4.07
CA TYR A 416 -5.26 0.57 3.53
C TYR A 416 -5.29 -0.28 2.25
N LEU A 417 -4.74 0.27 1.16
CA LEU A 417 -3.80 -0.33 0.19
C LEU A 417 -4.14 -1.70 -0.45
N ARG A 418 -5.31 -1.90 -1.06
CA ARG A 418 -6.01 -0.97 -1.99
C ARG A 418 -7.52 -1.22 -1.97
N MET A 419 -8.33 -0.17 -1.81
CA MET A 419 -9.78 -0.31 -1.61
C MET A 419 -10.58 0.17 -2.81
N LEU A 420 -11.41 -0.73 -3.37
CA LEU A 420 -12.03 -0.56 -4.68
C LEU A 420 -13.53 -0.19 -4.59
N HIS A 421 -13.81 1.08 -4.94
CA HIS A 421 -15.05 1.87 -4.82
C HIS A 421 -15.43 2.24 -3.37
N SER A 422 -16.39 3.17 -3.08
CA SER A 422 -17.06 3.31 -1.75
C SER A 422 -18.43 4.04 -1.71
N ALA A 423 -19.19 3.85 -0.62
CA ALA A 423 -20.16 4.77 0.06
C ALA A 423 -20.96 4.02 1.16
N PHE A 424 -20.68 4.07 2.46
CA PHE A 424 -19.83 4.95 3.24
C PHE A 424 -19.24 4.16 4.43
N CYS A 425 -17.94 4.28 4.76
CA CYS A 425 -17.27 3.32 5.67
C CYS A 425 -16.24 3.91 6.65
N ILE A 426 -16.08 3.29 7.84
CA ILE A 426 -15.21 3.70 8.98
C ILE A 426 -14.86 2.45 9.86
N ASN A 427 -13.82 1.63 9.68
CA ASN A 427 -12.66 1.64 8.78
C ASN A 427 -12.77 0.50 7.72
N CYS A 428 -11.80 0.40 6.80
CA CYS A 428 -11.74 -0.66 5.77
C CYS A 428 -10.30 -1.10 5.43
N PHE A 429 -10.07 -2.38 5.10
CA PHE A 429 -8.74 -2.94 4.77
C PHE A 429 -8.86 -3.93 3.59
N ASP A 430 -7.88 -3.92 2.66
CA ASP A 430 -7.75 -4.82 1.50
C ASP A 430 -9.08 -5.14 0.75
N SER A 431 -9.85 -4.12 0.36
CA SER A 431 -11.30 -4.24 0.07
C SER A 431 -11.73 -4.11 -1.40
N THR A 432 -12.72 -4.92 -1.84
CA THR A 432 -13.32 -4.94 -3.19
C THR A 432 -14.76 -5.52 -3.19
N LYS A 433 -15.66 -5.30 -2.20
CA LYS A 433 -16.48 -4.07 -2.10
C LYS A 433 -17.44 -4.05 -0.86
N LEU A 434 -17.13 -3.23 0.14
CA LEU A 434 -18.01 -2.14 0.65
C LEU A 434 -19.23 -2.26 1.61
N ARG A 435 -20.42 -1.77 1.19
CA ARG A 435 -21.14 -0.57 1.76
C ARG A 435 -22.23 -0.94 2.79
N ASN A 436 -22.52 -0.25 3.91
CA ASN A 436 -21.99 0.98 4.53
C ASN A 436 -21.32 0.63 5.88
N SER A 437 -19.99 0.68 6.02
CA SER A 437 -19.30 -0.34 6.82
C SER A 437 -18.30 0.13 7.88
N PHE A 438 -18.44 -0.38 9.10
CA PHE A 438 -17.54 -0.22 10.25
C PHE A 438 -16.77 -1.55 10.49
N GLU A 439 -15.69 -1.77 9.71
CA GLU A 439 -14.84 -3.00 9.58
C GLU A 439 -15.60 -4.25 9.05
N VAL A 440 -15.15 -5.21 8.20
CA VAL A 440 -13.97 -5.58 7.36
C VAL A 440 -12.95 -6.62 7.86
N ASP A 441 -12.31 -7.34 6.94
CA ASP A 441 -10.90 -7.22 6.48
C ASP A 441 -10.76 -7.94 5.12
N SER A 442 -9.71 -7.73 4.31
CA SER A 442 -9.37 -8.46 3.07
C SER A 442 -10.55 -8.99 2.24
N THR A 443 -11.41 -8.10 1.72
CA THR A 443 -12.74 -8.47 1.21
C THR A 443 -12.90 -8.37 -0.32
N TYR A 444 -13.73 -9.24 -0.90
CA TYR A 444 -14.30 -9.13 -2.24
C TYR A 444 -15.85 -9.23 -2.20
N SER A 445 -16.49 -8.51 -1.27
CA SER A 445 -17.91 -8.07 -1.23
C SER A 445 -18.48 -8.14 0.21
N SER A 446 -19.35 -7.18 0.55
CA SER A 446 -19.81 -6.87 1.92
C SER A 446 -21.21 -6.21 1.91
N ALA A 447 -21.84 -5.99 3.07
CA ALA A 447 -22.68 -4.80 3.27
C ALA A 447 -22.77 -4.35 4.75
N ASN A 448 -23.20 -3.11 4.99
CA ASN A 448 -23.67 -2.49 6.25
C ASN A 448 -22.93 -2.85 7.56
N ALA A 449 -21.59 -2.79 7.54
CA ALA A 449 -20.78 -3.50 8.50
C ALA A 449 -20.60 -2.92 9.92
N TYR A 450 -20.30 -3.86 10.81
CA TYR A 450 -19.82 -3.86 12.21
C TYR A 450 -18.90 -5.07 12.43
N PHE A 451 -18.26 -5.50 11.35
CA PHE A 451 -18.10 -6.90 10.98
C PHE A 451 -16.63 -7.24 10.85
N CYS A 452 -16.38 -8.45 10.40
CA CYS A 452 -15.09 -9.07 10.46
C CYS A 452 -14.63 -9.56 9.09
N HIS A 453 -13.34 -9.90 9.07
CA HIS A 453 -12.80 -11.04 8.35
C HIS A 453 -12.72 -10.93 6.82
N ASN A 454 -11.78 -11.72 6.32
CA ASN A 454 -11.38 -11.93 4.93
C ASN A 454 -12.55 -12.54 4.13
N CYS A 455 -13.48 -11.71 3.68
CA CYS A 455 -14.84 -12.10 3.27
C CYS A 455 -15.24 -11.75 1.83
N GLU A 456 -16.09 -12.57 1.23
CA GLU A 456 -16.31 -12.64 -0.22
C GLU A 456 -17.81 -12.79 -0.50
N ASN A 457 -18.59 -11.77 -0.09
CA ASN A 457 -19.94 -11.86 0.52
C ASN A 457 -19.84 -12.02 2.07
N VAL A 458 -20.74 -11.46 2.90
CA VAL A 458 -22.07 -10.88 2.59
C VAL A 458 -22.59 -9.84 3.61
N GLN A 459 -23.73 -9.22 3.24
CA GLN A 459 -24.70 -8.42 3.98
C GLN A 459 -24.88 -8.57 5.51
N ASP A 460 -25.31 -7.46 6.11
CA ASP A 460 -26.21 -7.34 7.27
C ASP A 460 -26.01 -8.41 8.37
N ALA A 461 -24.86 -8.29 9.04
CA ALA A 461 -24.34 -9.07 10.15
C ALA A 461 -24.11 -8.18 11.41
N ILE A 462 -23.18 -8.56 12.28
CA ILE A 462 -22.54 -7.93 13.49
C ILE A 462 -21.31 -8.83 13.84
N PHE A 463 -20.74 -9.47 12.82
CA PHE A 463 -20.05 -10.76 12.88
C PHE A 463 -19.09 -10.91 11.70
N CYS A 464 -18.25 -11.96 11.70
CA CYS A 464 -18.42 -13.14 10.85
C CYS A 464 -17.08 -13.87 10.64
N PHE A 465 -17.09 -15.21 10.70
CA PHE A 465 -15.91 -16.06 10.45
C PHE A 465 -16.44 -17.45 10.01
N ASN A 466 -16.56 -17.85 8.74
CA ASN A 466 -16.21 -17.23 7.46
C ASN A 466 -17.38 -17.40 6.45
N ALA A 467 -18.54 -16.79 6.71
CA ALA A 467 -19.79 -17.03 5.97
C ALA A 467 -19.81 -16.53 4.51
N LYS A 468 -20.73 -17.07 3.70
CA LYS A 468 -21.23 -16.48 2.44
C LYS A 468 -22.76 -16.63 2.38
N SER A 469 -23.45 -15.65 1.79
CA SER A 469 -24.89 -15.69 1.45
C SER A 469 -25.92 -15.94 2.59
N LEU A 470 -25.60 -15.59 3.84
CA LEU A 470 -26.57 -15.52 4.94
C LEU A 470 -27.34 -14.19 4.95
N ILE A 471 -28.57 -14.18 5.45
CA ILE A 471 -29.38 -12.97 5.70
C ILE A 471 -29.66 -12.90 7.20
N CYS A 472 -29.45 -11.76 7.86
CA CYS A 472 -29.56 -11.64 9.32
C CYS A 472 -28.68 -12.70 10.03
N ALA A 473 -27.37 -12.68 9.75
CA ALA A 473 -26.43 -13.56 10.43
C ALA A 473 -26.29 -13.20 11.92
N VAL A 474 -25.88 -14.15 12.77
CA VAL A 474 -25.28 -14.00 14.12
C VAL A 474 -24.22 -15.08 14.32
N LEU A 475 -22.97 -14.65 14.56
CA LEU A 475 -21.78 -15.49 14.79
C LEU A 475 -21.68 -16.74 13.89
N ASN A 476 -21.78 -16.51 12.57
CA ASN A 476 -21.73 -17.52 11.50
C ASN A 476 -22.95 -18.46 11.41
N GLN A 477 -24.07 -18.11 12.04
CA GLN A 477 -25.37 -18.77 11.98
C GLN A 477 -26.45 -17.78 11.50
N GLN A 478 -27.57 -18.21 10.93
CA GLN A 478 -28.70 -17.32 10.57
C GLN A 478 -29.72 -17.22 11.72
N VAL A 479 -30.33 -16.05 11.94
CA VAL A 479 -31.34 -15.82 13.00
C VAL A 479 -32.59 -15.10 12.48
N PRO A 480 -33.71 -15.11 13.25
CA PRO A 480 -34.89 -14.31 12.93
C PRO A 480 -34.60 -12.80 12.98
N LYS A 481 -35.18 -12.02 12.07
CA LYS A 481 -34.93 -10.57 11.94
C LYS A 481 -35.11 -9.77 13.25
N ALA A 482 -36.07 -10.16 14.10
CA ALA A 482 -36.28 -9.51 15.40
C ALA A 482 -35.05 -9.62 16.33
N GLU A 483 -34.43 -10.81 16.38
CA GLU A 483 -33.21 -11.03 17.16
C GLU A 483 -32.00 -10.31 16.56
N PHE A 484 -31.94 -10.22 15.24
CA PHE A 484 -30.91 -9.45 14.55
C PHE A 484 -30.96 -7.96 14.93
N GLU A 485 -32.11 -7.30 14.80
CA GLU A 485 -32.24 -5.87 15.13
C GLU A 485 -32.07 -5.61 16.65
N ARG A 486 -32.46 -6.58 17.52
CA ARG A 486 -32.20 -6.54 18.96
C ARG A 486 -30.69 -6.51 19.26
N ILE A 487 -29.94 -7.44 18.67
CA ILE A 487 -28.48 -7.55 18.84
C ILE A 487 -27.75 -6.37 18.19
N ARG A 488 -28.26 -5.86 17.07
CA ARG A 488 -27.79 -4.63 16.43
C ARG A 488 -27.90 -3.44 17.36
N LYS A 489 -29.04 -3.25 18.04
CA LYS A 489 -29.19 -2.16 19.00
C LYS A 489 -28.17 -2.26 20.15
N ILE A 490 -27.98 -3.47 20.70
CA ILE A 490 -27.00 -3.75 21.75
C ILE A 490 -25.59 -3.30 21.34
N LEU A 491 -25.15 -3.62 20.11
CA LEU A 491 -23.83 -3.20 19.64
C LEU A 491 -23.77 -1.69 19.35
N LEU A 492 -24.79 -1.11 18.70
CA LEU A 492 -24.81 0.31 18.35
C LEU A 492 -24.79 1.21 19.60
N ASP A 493 -25.55 0.86 20.64
CA ASP A 493 -25.53 1.59 21.92
C ASP A 493 -24.10 1.62 22.51
N TYR A 494 -23.40 0.48 22.49
CA TYR A 494 -22.03 0.35 22.97
C TYR A 494 -21.01 1.13 22.12
N VAL A 495 -21.06 0.98 20.79
CA VAL A 495 -20.11 1.61 19.86
C VAL A 495 -20.21 3.14 19.94
N ASN A 496 -21.42 3.70 19.96
CA ASN A 496 -21.62 5.15 20.07
C ASN A 496 -21.04 5.69 21.39
N ALA A 497 -21.28 5.01 22.53
CA ALA A 497 -20.71 5.38 23.82
C ALA A 497 -19.16 5.40 23.81
N GLN A 498 -18.51 4.43 23.16
CA GLN A 498 -17.04 4.44 22.99
C GLN A 498 -16.57 5.58 22.09
N MET A 499 -17.22 5.81 20.95
CA MET A 499 -16.89 6.89 20.01
C MET A 499 -17.06 8.28 20.64
N GLU A 500 -18.09 8.47 21.48
CA GLU A 500 -18.30 9.70 22.25
C GLU A 500 -17.24 9.90 23.34
N GLN A 501 -16.90 8.87 24.11
CA GLN A 501 -15.92 8.98 25.20
C GLN A 501 -14.47 9.07 24.71
N LYS A 502 -14.04 8.17 23.82
CA LYS A 502 -12.64 7.92 23.47
C LYS A 502 -12.23 8.49 22.10
N GLY A 503 -13.18 8.77 21.20
CA GLY A 503 -12.88 9.10 19.80
C GLY A 503 -12.50 7.90 18.92
N GLU A 504 -12.50 6.68 19.48
CA GLU A 504 -12.42 5.42 18.74
C GLU A 504 -13.22 4.34 19.49
N CYS A 505 -13.54 3.24 18.80
CA CYS A 505 -14.01 2.03 19.46
C CYS A 505 -12.82 1.11 19.77
N SER A 506 -12.54 0.86 21.06
CA SER A 506 -11.42 0.01 21.50
C SER A 506 -11.63 -1.48 21.18
N THR A 507 -12.89 -1.89 21.01
CA THR A 507 -13.27 -3.23 20.52
C THR A 507 -13.41 -3.21 19.00
N ASN A 508 -12.75 -4.15 18.33
CA ASN A 508 -12.59 -4.21 16.88
C ASN A 508 -12.24 -5.65 16.44
N ILE A 509 -12.11 -5.88 15.13
CA ILE A 509 -11.87 -7.23 14.57
C ILE A 509 -10.60 -7.92 15.08
N PHE A 510 -9.60 -7.16 15.52
CA PHE A 510 -8.35 -7.67 16.12
C PHE A 510 -8.39 -7.66 17.65
N ASN A 511 -9.43 -7.10 18.27
CA ASN A 511 -9.60 -7.08 19.71
C ASN A 511 -11.09 -7.16 20.10
N LEU A 512 -11.58 -8.38 20.31
CA LEU A 512 -12.94 -8.62 20.85
C LEU A 512 -13.01 -8.52 22.38
N LYS A 513 -11.95 -8.06 23.05
CA LYS A 513 -11.96 -7.82 24.50
C LYS A 513 -12.43 -6.39 24.80
N LYS A 514 -13.19 -6.27 25.89
CA LYS A 514 -13.56 -4.99 26.51
C LYS A 514 -12.31 -4.31 27.11
N GLY A 515 -12.27 -2.98 27.05
CA GLY A 515 -11.18 -2.12 27.55
C GLY A 515 -11.54 -0.64 27.41
#